data_AF-A0A7S2CQR0-F1
#
_entry.id   AF-A0A7S2CQR0-F1
#
_cell.length_a   1.000
_cell.length_b   1.000
_cell.length_c   1.000
_cell.angle_alpha   90.00
_cell.angle_beta   90.00
_cell.angle_gamma   90.00
#
_symmetry.space_group_name_H-M   'P 1'
#
loop_
_entity.id
_entity.type
_entity.pdbx_description
1 polymer ?
#
loop_
_entity_poly.entity_id
_entity_poly.type
_entity_poly.pdbx_seq_one_letter_code
_entity_poly.pdbx_strand_id
1 'polypeptide(L)'
;AERFMSFLERILESERVSCRVLATEVAVTSLERSGQLARKGNEDSRAELVRKLLLALTRRCSDAVPTVRSRALGGVATAMQYLAKCSKSLTLLQRIALEQSDPQYIDLP
;
A
#
# COMPACT_ATOMS: atom_id res chain seq x y z
N ALA A 1 13.22 4.02 5.05
CA ALA A 1 11.88 3.49 4.74
C ALA A 1 11.30 2.67 5.90
N GLU A 2 12.08 1.80 6.55
CA GLU A 2 11.52 0.86 7.55
C GLU A 2 10.87 1.54 8.76
N ARG A 3 11.55 2.49 9.41
CA ARG A 3 10.96 3.23 10.55
C ARG A 3 9.65 3.93 10.20
N PHE A 4 9.58 4.48 8.98
CA PHE A 4 8.36 5.11 8.46
C PHE A 4 7.24 4.09 8.28
N MET A 5 7.52 2.94 7.65
CA MET A 5 6.54 1.88 7.48
C MET A 5 6.03 1.34 8.82
N SER A 6 6.92 1.03 9.77
CA SER A 6 6.53 0.54 11.09
C SER A 6 5.67 1.55 11.86
N PHE A 7 5.97 2.84 11.74
CA PHE A 7 5.14 3.88 12.33
C PHE A 7 3.76 3.96 11.64
N LEU A 8 3.74 3.93 10.31
CA LEU A 8 2.53 3.99 9.51
C LEU A 8 1.59 2.82 9.79
N GLU A 9 2.12 1.59 9.82
CA GLU A 9 1.36 0.36 10.13
C GLU A 9 0.67 0.45 11.49
N ARG A 10 1.38 0.95 12.52
CA ARG A 10 0.79 1.14 13.85
C ARG A 10 -0.37 2.13 13.86
N ILE A 11 -0.35 3.16 13.03
CA ILE A 11 -1.45 4.13 12.95
C ILE A 11 -2.61 3.56 12.10
N LEU A 12 -2.30 2.81 11.04
CA LEU A 12 -3.30 2.10 10.23
C LEU A 12 -4.11 1.08 11.04
N GLU A 13 -3.52 0.55 12.13
CA GLU A 13 -4.17 -0.38 13.06
C GLU A 13 -4.84 0.32 14.25
N SER A 14 -4.79 1.65 14.34
CA SER A 14 -5.41 2.39 15.43
C SER A 14 -6.92 2.17 15.47
N GLU A 15 -7.51 2.00 16.66
CA GLU A 15 -8.96 1.95 16.84
C GLU A 15 -9.65 3.25 16.41
N ARG A 16 -8.94 4.38 16.49
CA ARG A 16 -9.45 5.69 16.12
C ARG A 16 -9.57 5.82 14.61
N VAL A 17 -10.80 5.99 14.14
CA VAL A 17 -11.12 6.15 12.70
C VAL A 17 -10.33 7.29 12.07
N SER A 18 -10.23 8.44 12.75
CA SER A 18 -9.48 9.61 12.26
C SER A 18 -8.00 9.29 12.04
N CYS A 19 -7.39 8.49 12.92
CA CYS A 19 -6.01 8.03 12.76
C CYS A 19 -5.85 7.14 11.53
N ARG A 20 -6.76 6.17 11.32
CA ARG A 20 -6.71 5.30 10.14
C ARG A 20 -6.93 6.05 8.84
N VAL A 21 -7.85 7.02 8.81
CA VAL A 21 -8.08 7.90 7.65
C VAL A 21 -6.80 8.69 7.34
N LEU A 22 -6.23 9.37 8.33
CA LEU A 22 -5.00 10.14 8.17
C LEU A 22 -3.83 9.27 7.71
N ALA A 23 -3.64 8.10 8.31
CA ALA A 23 -2.58 7.19 7.91
C ALA A 23 -2.76 6.68 6.47
N THR A 24 -4.00 6.41 6.06
CA THR A 24 -4.30 6.05 4.67
C THR A 24 -3.96 7.20 3.72
N GLU A 25 -4.31 8.44 4.06
CA GLU A 25 -3.93 9.62 3.26
C GLU A 25 -2.42 9.80 3.18
N VAL A 26 -1.70 9.66 4.30
CA VAL A 26 -0.23 9.72 4.34
C VAL A 26 0.39 8.63 3.47
N ALA A 27 -0.16 7.41 3.48
CA ALA A 27 0.29 6.32 2.62
C ALA A 27 0.12 6.66 1.13
N VAL A 28 -1.05 7.19 0.74
CA VAL A 28 -1.32 7.60 -0.64
C VAL A 28 -0.41 8.75 -1.08
N THR A 29 -0.30 9.81 -0.28
CA THR A 29 0.60 10.94 -0.58
C THR A 29 2.06 10.49 -0.67
N SER A 30 2.48 9.51 0.15
CA SER A 30 3.83 8.95 0.08
C SER A 30 4.06 8.19 -1.22
N LEU A 31 3.07 7.46 -1.74
CA LEU A 31 3.14 6.81 -3.05
C LEU A 31 3.30 7.84 -4.16
N GLU A 32 2.45 8.87 -4.18
CA GLU A 32 2.48 9.93 -5.20
C GLU A 32 3.82 10.67 -5.22
N ARG A 33 4.34 11.00 -4.04
CA ARG A 33 5.62 11.73 -3.90
C ARG A 33 6.84 10.84 -4.02
N SER A 34 6.71 9.52 -3.91
CA SER A 34 7.84 8.59 -4.05
C SER A 34 8.57 8.76 -5.39
N GLY A 35 7.87 9.22 -6.43
CA GLY A 35 8.46 9.49 -7.75
C GLY A 35 9.24 10.77 -7.87
N GLN A 36 8.99 11.74 -7.00
CA GLN A 36 9.69 13.02 -7.00
C GLN A 36 11.00 12.95 -6.21
N LEU A 37 11.10 12.02 -5.25
CA LEU A 37 12.23 11.90 -4.32
C LEU A 37 13.36 10.99 -4.84
N ALA A 38 13.12 10.19 -5.88
CA ALA A 38 14.11 9.28 -6.45
C ALA A 38 15.07 10.05 -7.39
N ARG A 39 16.14 10.61 -6.84
CA ARG A 39 17.33 10.95 -7.63
C ARG A 39 17.87 9.64 -8.25
N LYS A 40 18.29 9.69 -9.52
CA LYS A 40 18.82 8.56 -10.32
C LYS A 40 19.70 7.65 -9.46
N GLY A 41 19.26 6.43 -9.19
CA GLY A 41 20.05 5.42 -8.46
C GLY A 41 19.32 4.64 -7.36
N ASN A 42 18.10 5.01 -6.97
CA ASN A 42 17.40 4.32 -5.86
C ASN A 42 16.04 3.71 -6.23
N GLU A 43 15.92 3.20 -7.46
CA GLU A 43 14.67 2.61 -7.97
C GLU A 43 14.24 1.38 -7.16
N ASP A 44 15.20 0.57 -6.69
CA ASP A 44 14.90 -0.64 -5.89
C ASP A 44 14.32 -0.31 -4.51
N SER A 45 14.87 0.68 -3.81
CA SER A 45 14.29 1.11 -2.54
C SER A 45 12.91 1.74 -2.71
N ARG A 46 12.67 2.42 -3.85
CA ARG A 46 11.36 2.97 -4.19
C ARG A 46 10.36 1.84 -4.48
N ALA A 47 10.75 0.88 -5.31
CA ALA A 47 9.95 -0.29 -5.62
C ALA A 47 9.55 -1.05 -4.35
N GLU A 48 10.49 -1.26 -3.42
CA GLU A 48 10.22 -1.90 -2.15
C GLU A 48 9.29 -1.07 -1.24
N LEU A 49 9.45 0.26 -1.20
CA LEU A 49 8.53 1.14 -0.47
C LEU A 49 7.11 1.05 -1.06
N VAL A 50 6.97 1.12 -2.38
CA VAL A 50 5.67 1.02 -3.05
C VAL A 50 5.03 -0.34 -2.81
N ARG A 51 5.82 -1.43 -2.82
CA ARG A 51 5.35 -2.77 -2.48
C ARG A 51 4.78 -2.83 -1.06
N LYS A 52 5.52 -2.31 -0.07
CA LYS A 52 5.09 -2.27 1.34
C LYS A 52 3.82 -1.42 1.52
N LEU A 53 3.75 -0.27 0.87
CA LEU A 53 2.57 0.61 0.91
C LEU A 53 1.35 -0.04 0.23
N LEU A 54 1.54 -0.71 -0.90
CA LEU A 54 0.47 -1.44 -1.59
C LEU A 54 -0.12 -2.54 -0.71
N LEU A 55 0.73 -3.35 -0.06
CA LEU A 55 0.26 -4.37 0.89
C LEU A 55 -0.56 -3.77 2.03
N ALA A 56 -0.08 -2.68 2.64
CA ALA A 56 -0.77 -2.00 3.72
C ALA A 56 -2.14 -1.44 3.27
N LEU A 57 -2.19 -0.82 2.08
CA LEU A 57 -3.42 -0.27 1.51
C LEU A 57 -4.42 -1.36 1.11
N THR A 58 -3.96 -2.47 0.52
CA THR A 58 -4.86 -3.59 0.18
C THR A 58 -5.51 -4.17 1.44
N ARG A 59 -4.80 -4.28 2.56
CA ARG A 59 -5.41 -4.67 3.85
C ARG A 59 -6.51 -3.70 4.30
N ARG A 60 -6.35 -2.39 4.03
CA ARG A 60 -7.35 -1.36 4.37
C ARG A 60 -8.55 -1.32 3.42
N CYS A 61 -8.50 -1.99 2.27
CA CYS A 61 -9.69 -2.16 1.42
C CYS A 61 -10.82 -2.94 2.14
N SER A 62 -10.48 -3.70 3.19
CA SER A 62 -11.43 -4.42 4.04
C SER A 62 -11.71 -3.70 5.38
N ASP A 63 -11.34 -2.43 5.55
CA ASP A 63 -11.61 -1.68 6.79
C ASP A 63 -13.12 -1.53 7.04
N ALA A 64 -13.55 -1.56 8.30
CA ALA A 64 -14.95 -1.38 8.68
C ALA A 64 -15.50 0.00 8.23
N VAL A 65 -14.65 1.01 8.10
CA VAL A 65 -15.05 2.37 7.77
C VAL A 65 -15.01 2.61 6.24
N PRO A 66 -16.13 2.98 5.60
CA PRO A 66 -16.19 3.21 4.14
C PRO A 66 -15.19 4.24 3.61
N THR A 67 -14.96 5.33 4.35
CA THR A 67 -14.04 6.40 3.94
C THR A 67 -12.57 5.95 3.96
N VAL A 68 -12.21 5.00 4.83
CA VAL A 68 -10.88 4.37 4.84
C VAL A 68 -10.75 3.45 3.63
N ARG A 69 -11.77 2.59 3.38
CA ARG A 69 -11.79 1.70 2.21
C ARG A 69 -11.67 2.43 0.88
N SER A 70 -12.46 3.49 0.69
CA SER A 70 -12.45 4.29 -0.55
C SER A 70 -11.08 4.93 -0.80
N ARG A 71 -10.45 5.50 0.24
CA ARG A 71 -9.09 6.06 0.12
C ARG A 71 -8.04 4.99 -0.15
N ALA A 72 -8.15 3.85 0.54
CA ALA A 72 -7.25 2.72 0.35
C ALA A 72 -7.30 2.21 -1.09
N LEU A 73 -8.50 2.04 -1.67
CA LEU A 73 -8.70 1.68 -3.07
C LEU A 73 -8.06 2.69 -4.04
N GLY A 74 -8.22 3.99 -3.78
CA GLY A 74 -7.54 5.03 -4.54
C GLY A 74 -6.01 4.89 -4.49
N GLY A 75 -5.46 4.64 -3.30
CA GLY A 75 -4.03 4.38 -3.11
C GLY A 75 -3.53 3.11 -3.82
N VAL A 76 -4.32 2.03 -3.80
CA VAL A 76 -4.03 0.79 -4.55
C VAL A 76 -3.94 1.09 -6.04
N ALA A 77 -4.91 1.83 -6.60
CA ALA A 77 -4.89 2.22 -8.01
C ALA A 77 -3.61 3.00 -8.35
N THR A 78 -3.21 3.96 -7.53
CA THR A 78 -1.97 4.73 -7.70
C THR A 78 -0.72 3.84 -7.64
N ALA A 79 -0.65 2.91 -6.69
CA ALA A 79 0.47 1.96 -6.60
C ALA A 79 0.54 1.03 -7.81
N MET A 80 -0.60 0.55 -8.29
CA MET A 80 -0.67 -0.30 -9.49
C MET A 80 -0.24 0.45 -10.74
N GLN A 81 -0.63 1.72 -10.89
CA GLN A 81 -0.15 2.58 -11.99
C GLN A 81 1.37 2.79 -11.95
N TYR A 82 1.95 2.88 -10.76
CA TYR A 82 3.41 2.93 -10.62
C TYR A 82 4.06 1.60 -11.02
N LEU A 83 3.55 0.49 -10.50
CA LEU A 83 4.08 -0.84 -10.82
C LEU A 83 3.99 -1.12 -12.31
N ALA A 84 2.91 -0.74 -13.00
CA ALA A 84 2.79 -0.90 -14.45
C ALA A 84 3.92 -0.20 -15.25
N LYS A 85 4.56 0.83 -14.68
CA LYS A 85 5.68 1.57 -15.30
C LYS A 85 7.05 1.10 -14.82
N CYS A 86 7.11 0.20 -13.83
CA CYS A 86 8.35 -0.32 -13.27
C CYS A 86 8.83 -1.54 -14.05
N SER A 87 10.12 -1.60 -14.38
CA SER A 87 10.73 -2.74 -15.09
C SER A 87 10.66 -4.05 -14.29
N LYS A 88 10.58 -3.97 -12.96
CA LYS A 88 10.53 -5.11 -12.02
C LYS A 88 9.12 -5.45 -11.53
N SER A 89 8.10 -4.95 -12.21
CA SER A 89 6.69 -5.03 -11.79
C SER A 89 6.20 -6.45 -11.55
N LEU A 90 6.53 -7.38 -12.46
CA LEU A 90 6.08 -8.76 -12.40
C LEU A 90 6.58 -9.46 -11.12
N THR A 91 7.86 -9.30 -10.79
CA THR A 91 8.47 -9.89 -9.59
C THR A 91 7.85 -9.31 -8.30
N LEU A 92 7.56 -8.01 -8.28
CA LEU A 92 6.95 -7.35 -7.13
C LEU A 92 5.50 -7.83 -6.92
N LEU A 93 4.72 -7.96 -8.01
CA LEU A 93 3.35 -8.44 -7.96
C LEU A 93 3.27 -9.91 -7.54
N GLN A 94 4.15 -10.77 -8.05
CA GLN A 94 4.25 -12.16 -7.61
C GLN A 94 4.52 -12.26 -6.12
N ARG A 95 5.44 -11.44 -5.59
CA ARG A 95 5.74 -11.40 -4.15
C ARG A 95 4.54 -10.94 -3.32
N ILE A 96 3.78 -9.96 -3.82
CA ILE A 96 2.54 -9.51 -3.16
C ILE A 96 1.50 -10.63 -3.12
N ALA A 97 1.29 -11.33 -4.24
CA ALA A 97 0.34 -12.44 -4.31
C ALA A 97 0.69 -13.57 -3.33
N LEU A 98 1.99 -13.89 -3.19
CA LEU A 98 2.47 -14.88 -2.23
C LEU A 98 2.30 -14.42 -0.78
N GLU A 99 2.56 -13.14 -0.47
CA GLU A 99 2.40 -12.58 0.88
C GLU A 99 0.92 -12.37 1.29
N GLN A 100 0.00 -12.38 0.31
CA GLN A 100 -1.45 -12.33 0.54
C GLN A 100 -2.15 -13.69 0.42
N SER A 101 -1.39 -14.79 0.34
CA SER A 101 -1.92 -16.16 0.34
C SER A 101 -2.45 -16.53 1.74
N ASP A 102 -3.45 -15.80 2.19
CA ASP A 102 -4.43 -16.23 3.18
C ASP A 102 -5.61 -16.78 2.36
N PRO A 103 -6.05 -18.03 2.54
CA PRO A 103 -7.13 -18.60 1.74
C PRO A 103 -8.39 -17.76 1.96
N GLN A 104 -8.74 -16.92 0.97
CA GLN A 104 -10.05 -16.29 0.92
C GLN A 104 -11.07 -17.41 0.68
N TYR A 105 -11.63 -17.93 1.78
CA TYR A 105 -12.84 -18.74 1.72
C TYR A 105 -13.95 -17.87 1.14
N ILE A 106 -14.23 -18.06 -0.14
CA ILE A 106 -15.45 -17.58 -0.76
C ILE A 106 -16.47 -18.67 -0.49
N ASP A 107 -17.29 -18.49 0.55
CA ASP A 107 -18.53 -19.24 0.69
C ASP A 107 -19.47 -18.76 -0.42
N LEU A 108 -19.44 -19.46 -1.55
CA LEU A 108 -20.44 -19.31 -2.60
C LEU A 108 -21.73 -20.02 -2.14
N PRO A 109 -22.90 -19.37 -2.25
CA PRO A 109 -24.19 -19.98 -1.94
C PRO A 109 -24.56 -21.13 -2.87
#